data_AF-A0A1X7H3C2-F1
#
_entry.id   AF-A0A1X7H3C2-F1
#
_cell.length_a   1.000
_cell.length_b   1.000
_cell.length_c   1.000
_cell.angle_alpha   90.00
_cell.angle_beta   90.00
_cell.angle_gamma   90.00
#
_symmetry.space_group_name_H-M   'P 1'
#
loop_
_entity.id
_entity.type
_entity.pdbx_description
1 polymer ?
#
loop_
_entity_poly.entity_id
_entity_poly.type
_entity_poly.pdbx_seq_one_letter_code
_entity_poly.pdbx_strand_id
1 'polypeptide(L)'
;MKPRCLSSASATCIHGMNGLFDPLSPGGMHEWLLVSRAPTFKQWGLKAEDIWELRTPTGTTSGINPTWQHGMKGSTAAHNELLGIIDSSNDYGTFVRRLQNWANYRLTNGRDDLPAGLRP
;
A
#
# COMPACT_ATOMS: atom_id res chain seq x y z
N MET A 1 17.11 14.27 -10.18
CA MET A 1 17.10 14.00 -11.64
C MET A 1 15.94 13.05 -11.93
N LYS A 2 15.06 13.35 -12.89
CA LYS A 2 13.87 12.56 -13.20
C LYS A 2 14.20 11.39 -14.15
N PRO A 3 13.79 10.13 -13.88
CA PRO A 3 13.91 9.07 -14.85
C PRO A 3 12.67 9.02 -15.75
N ARG A 4 12.90 8.70 -17.02
CA ARG A 4 11.93 8.59 -18.11
C ARG A 4 11.81 7.11 -18.45
N CYS A 5 10.62 6.51 -18.36
CA CYS A 5 10.40 5.11 -18.74
C CYS A 5 10.01 5.02 -20.22
N LEU A 6 10.80 4.31 -21.03
CA LEU A 6 10.46 3.89 -22.39
C LEU A 6 9.88 2.46 -22.37
N SER A 7 8.92 2.27 -23.25
CA SER A 7 8.10 1.07 -23.48
C SER A 7 8.89 -0.24 -23.60
N SER A 8 8.52 -1.27 -22.81
CA SER A 8 8.02 -2.56 -23.30
C SER A 8 7.78 -3.53 -22.13
N ALA A 9 6.81 -4.42 -22.31
CA ALA A 9 6.38 -5.39 -21.31
C ALA A 9 7.48 -6.41 -20.99
N SER A 10 8.13 -6.26 -19.84
CA SER A 10 8.69 -7.35 -19.04
C SER A 10 9.07 -6.78 -17.67
N ALA A 11 8.97 -7.58 -16.63
CA ALA A 11 9.08 -7.21 -15.21
C ALA A 11 10.49 -6.75 -14.74
N THR A 12 11.29 -6.16 -15.62
CA THR A 12 12.68 -5.81 -15.35
C THR A 12 13.01 -4.47 -15.98
N CYS A 13 12.63 -3.38 -15.32
CA CYS A 13 13.17 -2.04 -15.58
C CYS A 13 13.43 -1.35 -14.23
N ILE A 14 14.33 -1.95 -13.44
CA ILE A 14 14.99 -1.29 -12.31
C ILE A 14 16.49 -1.35 -12.62
N HIS A 15 16.96 -0.47 -13.51
CA HIS A 15 18.39 -0.17 -13.63
C HIS A 15 18.53 1.33 -13.83
N GLY A 16 18.87 2.01 -12.73
CA GLY A 16 18.95 3.46 -12.65
C GLY A 16 18.82 4.06 -11.24
N MET A 17 18.70 3.25 -10.18
CA MET A 17 18.82 3.69 -8.79
C MET A 17 19.86 2.83 -8.09
N ASN A 18 21.13 3.21 -8.24
CA ASN A 18 22.20 2.69 -7.40
C ASN A 18 22.00 3.28 -5.99
N GLY A 19 21.42 2.45 -5.12
CA GLY A 19 21.20 2.72 -3.71
C GLY A 19 19.72 2.66 -3.33
N LEU A 20 19.36 1.68 -2.49
CA LEU A 20 18.08 1.52 -1.79
C LEU A 20 16.91 0.93 -2.58
N PHE A 21 17.03 -0.30 -3.09
CA PHE A 21 15.86 -1.11 -3.42
C PHE A 21 16.15 -2.60 -3.18
N ASP A 22 15.84 -3.07 -1.96
CA ASP A 22 15.49 -4.47 -1.71
C ASP A 22 13.97 -4.56 -1.63
N PRO A 23 13.28 -5.19 -2.59
CA PRO A 23 11.82 -5.28 -2.56
C PRO A 23 11.26 -6.23 -1.47
N LEU A 24 12.11 -6.82 -0.61
CA LEU A 24 11.71 -7.76 0.46
C LEU A 24 12.59 -7.69 1.74
N SER A 25 13.40 -6.65 1.96
CA SER A 25 14.12 -6.43 3.23
C SER A 25 13.37 -5.36 4.05
N PRO A 26 13.16 -5.51 5.37
CA PRO A 26 12.05 -4.92 6.10
C PRO A 26 12.29 -3.44 6.40
N GLY A 27 12.20 -2.61 5.37
CA GLY A 27 12.06 -1.16 5.53
C GLY A 27 10.85 -0.97 6.42
N GLY A 28 11.04 -0.43 7.63
CA GLY A 28 10.05 -0.43 8.71
C GLY A 28 8.80 0.41 8.45
N MET A 29 8.33 0.46 7.21
CA MET A 29 7.14 1.13 6.71
C MET A 29 6.26 0.10 5.99
N HIS A 30 4.96 0.13 6.24
CA HIS A 30 3.94 -0.64 5.56
C HIS A 30 3.26 0.21 4.49
N GLU A 31 3.24 -0.29 3.27
CA GLU A 31 2.52 0.29 2.14
C GLU A 31 1.01 -0.04 2.17
N TRP A 32 0.16 0.97 2.32
CA TRP A 32 -1.29 0.83 2.16
C TRP A 32 -1.72 0.70 0.69
N LEU A 33 -0.93 1.29 -0.21
CA LEU A 33 -1.01 1.08 -1.65
C LEU A 33 -0.04 -0.05 -1.99
N LEU A 34 -0.49 -1.29 -1.85
CA LEU A 34 0.35 -2.47 -1.95
C LEU A 34 1.14 -2.48 -3.27
N VAL A 35 2.48 -2.45 -3.18
CA VAL A 35 3.38 -2.34 -4.35
C VAL A 35 3.15 -3.44 -5.39
N SER A 36 2.66 -4.61 -4.96
CA SER A 36 2.24 -5.72 -5.84
C SER A 36 1.08 -5.38 -6.79
N ARG A 37 0.44 -4.21 -6.62
CA ARG A 37 -0.61 -3.64 -7.48
C ARG A 37 -0.25 -2.27 -8.06
N ALA A 38 1.04 -1.92 -8.11
CA ALA A 38 1.52 -0.70 -8.74
C ALA A 38 0.94 -0.43 -10.16
N PRO A 39 0.75 -1.44 -11.05
CA PRO A 39 0.11 -1.21 -12.34
C PRO A 39 -1.33 -0.66 -12.23
N THR A 40 -2.12 -1.13 -11.26
CA THR A 40 -3.49 -0.65 -11.00
C THR A 40 -3.47 0.81 -10.55
N PHE A 41 -2.61 1.14 -9.59
CA PHE A 41 -2.49 2.53 -9.11
C PHE A 41 -2.02 3.49 -10.21
N LYS A 42 -1.10 3.04 -11.08
CA LYS A 42 -0.70 3.80 -12.26
C LYS A 42 -1.87 4.05 -13.22
N GLN A 43 -2.75 3.07 -13.43
CA GLN A 43 -3.96 3.24 -14.25
C GLN A 43 -4.94 4.24 -13.62
N TRP A 44 -5.00 4.32 -12.30
CA TRP A 44 -5.77 5.34 -11.57
C TRP A 44 -5.08 6.71 -11.50
N GLY A 45 -3.90 6.87 -12.12
CA GLY A 45 -3.19 8.14 -12.22
C GLY A 45 -2.19 8.43 -11.10
N LEU A 46 -1.91 7.47 -10.21
CA LEU A 46 -0.92 7.65 -9.15
C LEU A 46 0.50 7.45 -9.63
N LYS A 47 1.43 8.13 -8.96
CA LYS A 47 2.87 8.02 -9.14
C LYS A 47 3.49 7.17 -8.03
N ALA A 48 4.74 6.80 -8.22
CA ALA A 48 5.49 6.05 -7.22
C ALA A 48 5.66 6.84 -5.91
N GLU A 49 5.78 8.17 -6.02
CA GLU A 49 5.88 9.07 -4.87
C GLU A 49 4.62 9.02 -3.99
N ASP A 50 3.42 8.95 -4.60
CA ASP A 50 2.16 8.83 -3.84
C ASP A 50 2.13 7.54 -3.02
N ILE A 51 2.61 6.43 -3.59
CA ILE A 51 2.71 5.13 -2.90
C ILE A 51 3.70 5.21 -1.72
N TRP A 52 4.82 5.91 -1.91
CA TRP A 52 5.87 6.07 -0.90
C TRP A 52 5.46 6.97 0.27
N GLU A 53 4.68 8.02 0.02
CA GLU A 53 4.21 8.95 1.04
C GLU A 53 3.08 8.36 1.90
N LEU A 54 2.27 7.46 1.33
CA LEU A 54 1.10 6.89 1.99
C LEU A 54 1.43 5.58 2.73
N ARG A 55 2.40 5.64 3.63
CA ARG A 55 2.89 4.50 4.43
C ARG A 55 2.89 4.80 5.92
N THR A 56 2.82 3.75 6.74
CA THR A 56 2.90 3.83 8.21
C THR A 56 4.03 2.97 8.75
N PRO A 57 4.65 3.29 9.89
CA PRO A 57 5.65 2.40 10.48
C PRO A 57 5.11 0.99 10.74
N THR A 58 5.85 -0.06 10.38
CA THR A 58 5.42 -1.45 10.57
C THR A 58 5.22 -1.78 12.06
N GLY A 59 6.05 -1.22 12.94
CA GLY A 59 5.95 -1.40 14.39
C GLY A 59 4.65 -0.84 15.01
N THR A 60 4.01 0.12 14.35
CA THR A 60 2.71 0.68 14.77
C THR A 60 1.55 0.21 13.90
N THR A 61 1.81 -0.66 12.92
CA THR A 61 0.77 -1.17 12.01
C THR A 61 0.23 -2.50 12.53
N SER A 62 -0.92 -2.42 13.19
CA SER A 62 -1.63 -3.54 13.78
C SER A 62 -3.13 -3.25 13.78
N GLY A 63 -3.92 -4.22 14.22
CA GLY A 63 -5.36 -4.01 14.27
C GLY A 63 -6.13 -5.11 14.97
N ILE A 64 -7.45 -5.05 14.82
CA ILE A 64 -8.46 -5.78 15.60
C ILE A 64 -9.42 -6.54 14.67
N ASN A 65 -10.19 -7.47 15.23
CA ASN A 65 -11.28 -8.20 14.57
C ASN A 65 -10.89 -9.14 13.40
N PRO A 66 -10.04 -10.16 13.60
CA PRO A 66 -9.31 -10.53 14.81
C PRO A 66 -8.00 -9.75 14.93
N THR A 67 -7.36 -9.80 16.11
CA THR A 67 -6.06 -9.15 16.33
C THR A 67 -5.03 -9.57 15.29
N TRP A 68 -4.32 -8.60 14.73
CA TRP A 68 -3.23 -8.83 13.79
C TRP A 68 -2.14 -7.78 13.98
N GLN A 69 -0.92 -8.12 13.59
CA GLN A 69 0.20 -7.18 13.58
C GLN A 69 1.04 -7.43 12.33
N HIS A 70 1.54 -6.37 11.72
CA HIS A 70 2.38 -6.45 10.53
C HIS A 70 3.52 -7.46 10.70
N GLY A 71 3.68 -8.38 9.74
CA GLY A 71 4.70 -9.44 9.76
C GLY A 71 4.45 -10.57 10.78
N MET A 72 3.38 -10.48 11.56
CA MET A 72 3.04 -11.43 12.62
C MET A 72 1.71 -12.14 12.33
N LYS A 73 1.21 -12.91 13.31
CA LYS A 73 -0.06 -13.64 13.21
C LYS A 73 -1.20 -12.72 12.77
N GLY A 74 -2.01 -13.21 11.84
CA GLY A 74 -3.17 -12.48 11.29
C GLY A 74 -2.84 -11.48 10.19
N SER A 75 -1.56 -11.11 9.98
CA SER A 75 -1.18 -10.13 8.95
C SER A 75 -1.55 -10.57 7.54
N THR A 76 -1.35 -11.84 7.20
CA THR A 76 -1.71 -12.37 5.87
C THR A 76 -3.20 -12.20 5.56
N ALA A 77 -4.08 -12.40 6.55
CA ALA A 77 -5.51 -12.22 6.36
C ALA A 77 -5.84 -10.74 6.11
N ALA A 78 -5.32 -9.82 6.93
CA ALA A 78 -5.47 -8.38 6.73
C ALA A 78 -4.95 -7.92 5.35
N HIS A 79 -3.79 -8.44 4.93
CA HIS A 79 -3.19 -8.14 3.64
C HIS A 79 -4.07 -8.62 2.47
N ASN A 80 -4.64 -9.82 2.57
CA ASN A 80 -5.54 -10.37 1.55
C ASN A 80 -6.86 -9.58 1.44
N GLU A 81 -7.38 -9.08 2.56
CA GLU A 81 -8.54 -8.19 2.56
C GLU A 81 -8.23 -6.88 1.81
N LEU A 82 -7.06 -6.26 2.07
CA LEU A 82 -6.61 -5.06 1.36
C LEU A 82 -6.44 -5.32 -0.14
N LEU A 83 -5.82 -6.44 -0.53
CA LEU A 83 -5.73 -6.86 -1.93
C LEU A 83 -7.12 -6.98 -2.56
N GLY A 84 -8.07 -7.61 -1.87
CA GLY A 84 -9.45 -7.72 -2.34
C GLY A 84 -10.13 -6.36 -2.57
N ILE A 85 -9.87 -5.36 -1.70
CA ILE A 85 -10.39 -4.01 -1.87
C ILE A 85 -9.79 -3.33 -3.11
N ILE A 86 -8.48 -3.47 -3.32
CA ILE A 86 -7.78 -2.92 -4.50
C ILE A 86 -8.34 -3.56 -5.77
N ASP A 87 -8.35 -4.89 -5.83
CA ASP A 87 -8.67 -5.67 -7.04
C ASP A 87 -10.14 -5.54 -7.45
N SER A 88 -11.03 -5.16 -6.54
CA SER A 88 -12.45 -4.96 -6.82
C SER A 88 -12.88 -3.49 -6.88
N SER A 89 -11.96 -2.53 -6.79
CA SER A 89 -12.27 -1.11 -6.92
C SER A 89 -12.07 -0.64 -8.37
N ASN A 90 -12.94 0.24 -8.86
CA ASN A 90 -12.86 0.72 -10.24
C ASN A 90 -11.92 1.93 -10.40
N ASP A 91 -11.69 2.66 -9.31
CA ASP A 91 -10.92 3.90 -9.28
C ASP A 91 -10.32 4.13 -7.88
N TYR A 92 -9.38 5.07 -7.80
CA TYR A 92 -8.69 5.38 -6.54
C TYR A 92 -9.62 5.94 -5.46
N GLY A 93 -10.59 6.79 -5.81
CA GLY A 93 -11.54 7.33 -4.83
C GLY A 93 -12.41 6.24 -4.21
N THR A 94 -12.88 5.30 -5.03
CA THR A 94 -13.60 4.10 -4.58
C THR A 94 -12.73 3.23 -3.68
N PHE A 95 -11.46 3.02 -4.04
CA PHE A 95 -10.50 2.32 -3.19
C PHE A 95 -10.33 3.01 -1.82
N VAL A 96 -10.05 4.32 -1.80
CA VAL A 96 -9.83 5.08 -0.55
C VAL A 96 -11.05 4.99 0.36
N ARG A 97 -12.26 5.20 -0.16
CA ARG A 97 -13.50 5.07 0.63
C ARG A 97 -13.64 3.68 1.25
N ARG A 98 -13.36 2.62 0.48
CA ARG A 98 -13.47 1.23 0.96
C ARG A 98 -12.36 0.88 1.94
N LEU A 99 -11.16 1.40 1.75
CA LEU A 99 -10.05 1.29 2.68
C LEU A 99 -10.40 1.96 4.02
N GLN A 100 -11.00 3.15 4.01
CA GLN A 100 -11.43 3.81 5.24
C GLN A 100 -12.49 2.98 5.99
N ASN A 101 -13.45 2.39 5.27
CA ASN A 101 -14.45 1.50 5.88
C ASN A 101 -13.81 0.24 6.49
N TRP A 102 -12.87 -0.37 5.76
CA TRP A 102 -12.09 -1.50 6.28
C TRP A 102 -11.27 -1.08 7.51
N ALA A 103 -10.64 0.09 7.48
CA ALA A 103 -9.85 0.62 8.58
C ALA A 103 -10.70 0.84 9.84
N ASN A 104 -11.88 1.43 9.71
CA ASN A 104 -12.84 1.59 10.81
C ASN A 104 -13.23 0.27 11.49
N TYR A 105 -13.15 -0.85 10.77
CA TYR A 105 -13.43 -2.17 11.32
C TYR A 105 -12.17 -2.91 11.82
N ARG A 106 -11.02 -2.68 11.18
CA ARG A 106 -9.80 -3.49 11.33
C ARG A 106 -8.66 -2.80 12.07
N LEU A 107 -8.68 -1.49 12.24
CA LEU A 107 -7.66 -0.72 12.96
C LEU A 107 -8.21 -0.23 14.31
N THR A 108 -7.32 -0.05 15.28
CA THR A 108 -7.69 0.29 16.66
C THR A 108 -8.35 1.65 16.74
N ASN A 109 -7.81 2.66 16.04
CA ASN A 109 -8.40 4.00 15.95
C ASN A 109 -9.11 4.24 14.61
N GLY A 110 -9.51 3.15 13.94
CA GLY A 110 -10.19 3.23 12.66
C GLY A 110 -9.35 3.91 11.57
N ARG A 111 -10.00 4.71 10.73
CA ARG A 111 -9.32 5.44 9.65
C ARG A 111 -8.25 6.43 10.14
N ASP A 112 -8.26 6.83 11.41
CA ASP A 112 -7.27 7.77 11.95
C ASP A 112 -5.86 7.15 12.03
N ASP A 113 -5.77 5.81 12.05
CA ASP A 113 -4.51 5.07 11.95
C ASP A 113 -3.94 5.03 10.51
N LEU A 114 -4.68 5.47 9.49
CA LEU A 114 -4.17 5.60 8.12
C LEU A 114 -3.29 6.86 7.97
N PRO A 115 -2.40 6.96 6.97
CA PRO A 115 -1.71 8.21 6.62
C PRO A 115 -2.69 9.35 6.28
N ALA A 116 -2.29 10.61 6.51
CA ALA A 116 -3.17 11.78 6.36
C ALA A 116 -3.83 11.88 4.97
N GLY A 117 -3.12 11.53 3.90
CA GLY A 117 -3.67 11.53 2.53
C GLY A 117 -4.77 10.50 2.27
N LEU A 118 -5.01 9.55 3.19
CA LEU A 118 -6.05 8.52 3.10
C LEU A 118 -7.23 8.76 4.06
N ARG A 119 -7.20 9.84 4.85
CA ARG A 119 -8.25 10.23 5.81
C ARG A 119 -9.36 11.18 5.34
N PRO A 120 -9.27 11.93 4.21
CA PRO A 120 -10.24 12.97 3.90
C PRO A 120 -11.65 12.42 3.66
#